data_AF-A0A9P8BZU5-F1
#
_entry.id   AF-A0A9P8BZU5-F1
#
_cell.length_a   1.000
_cell.length_b   1.000
_cell.length_c   1.000
_cell.angle_alpha   90.00
_cell.angle_beta   90.00
_cell.angle_gamma   90.00
#
_symmetry.space_group_name_H-M   'P 1'
#
loop_
_entity.id
_entity.type
_entity.pdbx_description
1 polymer ?
#
loop_
_entity_poly.entity_id
_entity_poly.type
_entity_poly.pdbx_seq_one_letter_code
_entity_poly.pdbx_strand_id
1 'polypeptide(L)'
;MTATKNNRVSKNKQEREGVRRKTKTLLNKGHKLGKLPGVDVALIICNRGRYFVYKSSDLESFPPTMADIRMSYPIPKIFTRSDFEKDEHH
;
A
#
# COMPACT_ATOMS: atom_id res chain seq x y z
N MET A 1 33.29 -8.49 24.80
CA MET A 1 31.96 -7.83 24.73
C MET A 1 31.56 -7.56 23.27
N THR A 2 31.18 -8.59 22.50
CA THR A 2 30.93 -8.48 21.03
C THR A 2 29.68 -9.24 20.56
N ALA A 3 28.69 -9.48 21.42
CA ALA A 3 27.45 -10.18 21.04
C ALA A 3 26.30 -9.24 20.62
N THR A 4 26.29 -7.99 21.08
CA THR A 4 25.12 -7.12 20.98
C THR A 4 24.95 -6.43 19.61
N LYS A 5 26.03 -6.27 18.84
CA LYS A 5 26.01 -5.58 17.53
C LYS A 5 25.41 -6.44 16.40
N ASN A 6 25.70 -7.75 16.38
CA ASN A 6 25.26 -8.64 15.30
C ASN A 6 23.75 -8.92 15.32
N ASN A 7 23.14 -8.95 16.52
CA ASN A 7 21.72 -9.28 16.67
C ASN A 7 20.78 -8.12 16.22
N ARG A 8 21.24 -6.87 16.30
CA ARG A 8 20.48 -5.71 15.78
C ARG A 8 20.51 -5.63 14.26
N VAL A 9 21.64 -6.00 13.65
CA VAL A 9 21.78 -6.01 12.17
C VAL A 9 20.90 -7.09 11.55
N SER A 10 20.80 -8.28 12.17
CA SER A 10 19.94 -9.37 11.67
C SER A 10 18.44 -9.03 11.77
N LYS A 11 17.98 -8.48 12.91
CA LYS A 11 16.59 -8.04 13.09
C LYS A 11 16.20 -6.94 12.09
N ASN A 12 17.05 -5.92 11.94
CA ASN A 12 16.80 -4.83 11.00
C ASN A 12 16.74 -5.31 9.53
N LYS A 13 17.51 -6.36 9.18
CA LYS A 13 17.45 -6.97 7.85
C LYS A 13 16.15 -7.75 7.65
N GLN A 14 15.74 -8.55 8.64
CA GLN A 14 14.48 -9.31 8.60
C GLN A 14 13.25 -8.41 8.51
N GLU A 15 13.20 -7.31 9.28
CA GLU A 15 12.09 -6.34 9.22
C GLU A 15 12.01 -5.65 7.85
N ARG A 16 13.15 -5.23 7.29
CA ARG A 16 13.22 -4.62 5.95
C ARG A 16 12.75 -5.60 4.87
N GLU A 17 13.16 -6.86 4.97
CA GLU A 17 12.68 -7.92 4.07
C GLU A 17 11.18 -8.15 4.24
N GLY A 18 10.67 -8.14 5.48
CA GLY A 18 9.25 -8.25 5.79
C GLY A 18 8.42 -7.17 5.11
N VAL A 19 8.81 -5.89 5.26
CA VAL A 19 8.14 -4.77 4.58
C VAL A 19 8.19 -4.94 3.07
N ARG A 20 9.36 -5.25 2.50
CA ARG A 20 9.51 -5.46 1.05
C ARG A 20 8.61 -6.58 0.54
N ARG A 21 8.53 -7.71 1.26
CA ARG A 21 7.66 -8.85 0.92
C ARG A 21 6.19 -8.45 0.96
N LYS A 22 5.74 -7.76 2.04
CA LYS A 22 4.36 -7.27 2.16
C LYS A 22 4.01 -6.28 1.06
N THR A 23 4.89 -5.32 0.76
CA THR A 23 4.72 -4.38 -0.36
C THR A 23 4.58 -5.12 -1.69
N LYS A 24 5.45 -6.09 -1.99
CA LYS A 24 5.35 -6.89 -3.21
C LYS A 24 4.03 -7.66 -3.28
N THR A 25 3.59 -8.26 -2.18
CA THR A 25 2.30 -8.96 -2.11
C THR A 25 1.13 -8.01 -2.36
N LEU A 26 1.15 -6.82 -1.75
CA LEU A 26 0.11 -5.81 -1.95
C LEU A 26 0.03 -5.36 -3.42
N LEU A 27 1.18 -5.07 -4.04
CA LEU A 27 1.26 -4.73 -5.46
C LEU A 27 0.71 -5.84 -6.35
N ASN A 28 1.07 -7.10 -6.07
CA ASN A 28 0.54 -8.25 -6.82
C ASN A 28 -0.98 -8.38 -6.66
N LYS A 29 -1.53 -8.14 -5.47
CA LYS A 29 -2.99 -8.16 -5.24
C LYS A 29 -3.67 -7.00 -5.97
N GLY A 30 -3.11 -5.79 -5.89
CA GLY A 30 -3.59 -4.62 -6.63
C GLY A 30 -3.61 -4.86 -8.14
N HIS A 31 -2.55 -5.46 -8.68
CA HIS A 31 -2.48 -5.84 -10.09
C HIS A 31 -3.53 -6.87 -10.50
N LYS A 32 -3.75 -7.90 -9.67
CA LYS A 32 -4.82 -8.88 -9.94
C LYS A 32 -6.21 -8.24 -9.92
N LEU A 33 -6.46 -7.34 -8.96
CA LEU A 33 -7.72 -6.61 -8.84
C LEU A 33 -7.96 -5.69 -10.05
N GLY A 34 -6.94 -4.97 -10.50
CA GLY A 34 -7.01 -4.09 -11.66
C GLY A 34 -7.13 -4.82 -13.02
N LYS A 35 -7.07 -6.15 -13.06
CA LYS A 35 -7.42 -6.92 -14.27
C LYS A 35 -8.91 -7.18 -14.40
N LEU A 36 -9.69 -6.94 -13.34
CA LEU A 36 -11.12 -7.14 -13.39
C LEU A 36 -11.78 -6.00 -14.20
N PRO A 37 -12.76 -6.30 -15.06
CA PRO A 37 -13.42 -5.29 -15.87
C PRO A 37 -14.03 -4.17 -15.02
N GLY A 38 -13.78 -2.92 -15.43
CA GLY A 38 -14.31 -1.73 -14.75
C GLY A 38 -13.62 -1.39 -13.42
N VAL A 39 -12.46 -1.99 -13.12
CA VAL A 39 -11.72 -1.75 -11.89
C VAL A 39 -10.35 -1.16 -12.19
N ASP A 40 -10.18 0.11 -11.83
CA ASP A 40 -8.87 0.77 -11.83
C ASP A 40 -8.33 0.88 -10.39
N VAL A 41 -7.05 0.57 -10.23
CA VAL A 41 -6.36 0.50 -8.94
C VAL A 41 -5.11 1.36 -8.99
N ALA A 42 -4.99 2.28 -8.04
CA ALA A 42 -3.75 2.96 -7.73
C ALA A 42 -3.34 2.68 -6.29
N LEU A 43 -2.05 2.39 -6.08
CA LEU A 43 -1.46 2.20 -4.75
C LEU A 43 -0.33 3.20 -4.57
N ILE A 44 -0.41 4.01 -3.51
CA ILE A 44 0.63 4.96 -3.11
C ILE A 44 1.17 4.50 -1.76
N ILE A 45 2.45 4.14 -1.71
CA ILE A 45 3.09 3.61 -0.50
C ILE A 45 4.27 4.51 -0.14
N CYS A 46 4.23 5.12 1.03
CA CYS A 46 5.37 5.84 1.60
C CYS A 46 6.09 4.96 2.62
N ASN A 47 7.35 4.62 2.34
CA ASN A 47 8.20 3.85 3.25
C ASN A 47 9.48 4.64 3.54
N ARG A 48 9.65 5.09 4.80
CA ARG A 48 10.81 5.88 5.26
C ARG A 48 11.11 7.08 4.34
N GLY A 49 10.06 7.83 3.98
CA GLY A 49 10.15 9.01 3.12
C GLY A 49 10.29 8.75 1.63
N ARG A 50 10.31 7.48 1.19
CA ARG A 50 10.33 7.11 -0.24
C ARG A 50 8.96 6.65 -0.69
N TYR A 51 8.50 7.23 -1.79
CA TYR A 51 7.24 6.85 -2.42
C TYR A 51 7.44 5.73 -3.44
N PHE A 52 6.55 4.76 -3.40
CA PHE A 52 6.37 3.73 -4.42
C PHE A 52 4.93 3.85 -4.92
N VAL A 53 4.76 4.01 -6.22
CA VAL A 53 3.45 4.18 -6.85
C VAL A 53 3.23 3.07 -7.86
N TYR A 54 2.04 2.50 -7.83
CA TYR A 54 1.54 1.56 -8.83
C TYR A 54 0.22 2.05 -9.38
N LYS A 55 0.03 1.88 -10.70
CA LYS A 55 -1.22 2.18 -11.42
C LYS A 55 -1.56 0.97 -12.27
N SER A 56 -2.83 0.56 -12.28
CA SER A 56 -3.32 -0.47 -13.21
C SER A 56 -3.62 0.09 -14.60
N SER A 57 -3.81 1.40 -14.70
CA SER A 57 -4.14 2.12 -15.92
C SER A 57 -2.99 3.03 -16.34
N ASP A 58 -2.70 3.01 -17.63
CA ASP A 58 -1.69 3.87 -18.27
C ASP A 58 -2.24 5.26 -18.61
N LEU A 59 -3.53 5.51 -18.33
CA LEU A 59 -4.14 6.82 -18.53
C LEU A 59 -3.40 7.90 -17.72
N GLU A 60 -3.13 9.03 -18.36
CA GLU A 60 -2.43 10.16 -17.75
C GLU A 60 -3.23 10.82 -16.62
N SER A 61 -4.56 10.84 -16.76
CA SER A 61 -5.50 11.34 -15.75
C SER A 61 -5.67 10.41 -14.54
N PHE A 62 -5.05 9.22 -14.56
CA PHE A 62 -5.15 8.25 -13.48
C PHE A 62 -3.83 8.12 -12.70
N PRO A 63 -3.86 8.06 -11.35
CA PRO A 63 -5.03 8.23 -10.50
C PRO A 63 -5.54 9.69 -10.45
N PRO A 64 -6.85 9.88 -10.23
CA PRO A 64 -7.39 11.21 -9.95
C PRO A 64 -6.80 11.79 -8.64
N THR A 65 -6.89 13.11 -8.48
CA THR A 65 -6.47 13.73 -7.22
C THR A 65 -7.46 13.43 -6.10
N MET A 66 -7.04 13.60 -4.84
CA MET A 66 -7.96 13.45 -3.70
C MET A 66 -9.13 14.44 -3.73
N ALA A 67 -8.94 15.62 -4.35
CA ALA A 67 -10.01 16.59 -4.53
C ALA A 67 -11.04 16.06 -5.54
N ASP A 68 -10.58 15.57 -6.69
CA ASP A 68 -11.44 14.98 -7.72
C ASP A 68 -12.23 13.79 -7.17
N ILE A 69 -11.57 12.90 -6.39
CA ILE A 69 -12.24 11.76 -5.76
C ILE A 69 -13.36 12.22 -4.84
N ARG A 70 -13.12 13.23 -3.99
CA ARG A 70 -14.15 13.74 -3.04
C ARG A 70 -15.34 14.39 -3.74
N MET A 71 -15.14 14.92 -4.94
CA MET A 71 -16.19 15.54 -5.74
C MET A 71 -16.92 14.54 -6.67
N SER A 72 -16.48 13.28 -6.71
CA SER A 72 -17.06 12.27 -7.58
C SER A 72 -18.44 11.79 -7.13
N TYR A 73 -19.22 11.28 -8.08
CA TYR A 73 -20.50 10.62 -7.83
C TYR A 73 -20.45 9.16 -8.30
N PRO A 74 -20.96 8.19 -7.51
CA PRO A 74 -21.57 8.36 -6.20
C PRO A 74 -20.56 8.78 -5.12
N ILE A 75 -21.06 9.31 -3.99
CA ILE A 75 -20.22 9.75 -2.87
C ILE A 75 -19.23 8.63 -2.51
N PRO A 76 -17.92 8.90 -2.53
CA PRO A 76 -16.92 7.84 -2.35
C PRO A 76 -16.96 7.30 -0.91
N LYS A 77 -16.81 5.99 -0.77
CA LYS A 77 -16.57 5.36 0.53
C LYS A 77 -15.07 5.39 0.85
N ILE A 78 -14.69 6.16 1.85
CA ILE A 78 -13.29 6.31 2.28
C ILE A 78 -13.03 5.37 3.45
N PHE A 79 -12.05 4.48 3.31
CA PHE A 79 -11.57 3.62 4.38
C PHE A 79 -10.31 4.20 5.01
N THR A 80 -10.29 4.22 6.34
CA THR A 80 -9.20 4.73 7.16
C THR A 80 -8.57 3.59 7.96
N ARG A 81 -7.45 3.87 8.62
CA ARG A 81 -6.77 2.90 9.49
C ARG A 81 -7.72 2.34 10.57
N SER A 82 -8.54 3.19 11.16
CA SER A 82 -9.47 2.83 12.24
C SER A 82 -10.56 1.85 11.81
N ASP A 83 -10.87 1.77 10.51
CA ASP A 83 -11.87 0.85 9.99
C ASP A 83 -11.38 -0.60 10.00
N PHE A 84 -10.05 -0.82 9.96
CA PHE A 84 -9.45 -2.16 9.94
C PHE A 84 -8.94 -2.64 11.30
N GLU A 85 -8.71 -1.74 12.26
CA GLU A 85 -8.26 -2.12 13.62
C GLU A 85 -9.40 -2.72 14.47
N LYS A 86 -10.66 -2.52 14.08
CA LYS A 86 -11.83 -3.09 14.78
C LYS A 86 -12.08 -4.58 14.45
N ASP A 87 -11.51 -5.06 13.35
CA ASP A 87 -11.70 -6.43 12.87
C ASP A 87 -10.69 -7.43 13.47
N GLU A 88 -9.65 -6.97 14.19
CA GLU A 88 -8.60 -7.83 14.77
C GLU A 88 -8.95 -8.39 16.17
N HIS A 89 -10.15 -8.10 16.69
CA HIS A 89 -10.60 -8.51 18.04
C HIS A 89 -11.85 -9.40 18.09
N HIS A 90 -12.25 -9.99 16.97
CA HIS A 90 -13.38 -10.94 16.89
C HIS A 90 -12.94 -12.35 16.46
#